data_AF-A0A497NJ11-F1
#
_entry.id   AF-A0A497NJ11-F1
#
_cell.length_a   1.000
_cell.length_b   1.000
_cell.length_c   1.000
_cell.angle_alpha   90.00
_cell.angle_beta   90.00
_cell.angle_gamma   90.00
#
_symmetry.space_group_name_H-M   'P 1'
#
loop_
_entity.id
_entity.type
_entity.pdbx_description
1 polymer ?
#
loop_
_entity_poly.entity_id
_entity_poly.type
_entity_poly.pdbx_seq_one_letter_code
_entity_poly.pdbx_strand_id
1 'polypeptide(L)'
;MEGELLSLSAAFCWALGASIYKKSLSNVSPLILNLFRSSSAAMLIFLLLFPLQSLNHISKLSLSLAGLICFTSLVTWGLGDTLYFLGLKLIGVGKTVPMTYSYPLFVLPISILLLGEPLTIQIVIGTICVVT
;
A
#
# COMPACT_ATOMS: atom_id res chain seq x y z
N MET A 1 -12.80 11.72 16.67
CA MET A 1 -12.98 10.33 17.14
C MET A 1 -13.22 9.31 16.04
N GLU A 2 -14.09 9.52 15.04
CA GLU A 2 -14.30 8.50 13.98
C GLU A 2 -13.02 8.14 13.21
N GLY A 3 -12.21 9.15 12.85
CA GLY A 3 -10.93 8.93 12.17
C GLY A 3 -9.91 8.14 13.01
N GLU A 4 -9.87 8.37 14.33
CA GLU A 4 -8.98 7.63 15.24
C GLU A 4 -9.36 6.14 15.27
N LEU A 5 -10.65 5.83 15.39
CA LEU A 5 -11.14 4.46 15.40
C LEU A 5 -10.85 3.75 14.06
N LEU A 6 -11.04 4.45 12.94
CA LEU A 6 -10.71 3.94 11.61
C LEU A 6 -9.20 3.70 11.43
N SER A 7 -8.35 4.55 12.02
CA SER A 7 -6.89 4.37 11.96
C SER A 7 -6.45 3.14 12.76
N LEU A 8 -7.04 2.91 13.94
CA LEU A 8 -6.74 1.74 14.77
C LEU A 8 -7.23 0.44 14.11
N SER A 9 -8.42 0.45 13.50
CA SER A 9 -8.92 -0.72 12.78
C SER A 9 -8.08 -1.02 11.54
N ALA A 10 -7.63 0.00 10.82
CA ALA A 10 -6.70 -0.16 9.70
C ALA A 10 -5.36 -0.77 10.16
N ALA A 11 -4.79 -0.27 11.26
CA ALA A 11 -3.56 -0.81 11.83
C ALA A 11 -3.71 -2.28 12.26
N PHE A 12 -4.83 -2.63 12.89
CA PHE A 12 -5.16 -4.00 13.25
C PHE A 12 -5.28 -4.92 12.03
N CYS A 13 -6.02 -4.50 11.00
CA CYS A 13 -6.15 -5.24 9.75
C CYS A 13 -4.79 -5.46 9.06
N TRP A 14 -3.91 -4.45 9.06
CA TRP A 14 -2.57 -4.56 8.50
C TRP A 14 -1.68 -5.54 9.27
N ALA A 15 -1.69 -5.48 10.61
CA ALA A 15 -0.90 -6.37 11.46
C ALA A 15 -1.35 -7.84 11.34
N LEU A 16 -2.66 -8.08 11.35
CA LEU A 16 -3.24 -9.40 11.11
C LEU A 16 -2.91 -9.90 9.69
N GLY A 17 -3.10 -9.06 8.68
CA GLY A 17 -2.83 -9.38 7.28
C GLY A 17 -1.39 -9.84 7.07
N ALA A 18 -0.41 -9.07 7.54
CA ALA A 18 1.00 -9.41 7.43
C ALA A 18 1.33 -10.78 8.07
N SER A 19 0.71 -11.08 9.20
CA SER A 19 0.86 -12.36 9.91
C SER A 19 0.27 -13.54 9.12
N ILE A 20 -0.92 -13.37 8.55
CA ILE A 20 -1.57 -14.37 7.70
C ILE A 20 -0.76 -14.59 6.42
N TYR A 21 -0.32 -13.51 5.75
CA TYR A 21 0.48 -13.59 4.54
C TYR A 21 1.79 -14.34 4.77
N LYS A 22 2.48 -14.07 5.88
CA LYS A 22 3.69 -14.82 6.24
C LYS A 22 3.44 -16.32 6.34
N LYS A 23 2.32 -16.72 6.94
CA LYS A 23 1.95 -18.14 7.03
C LYS A 23 1.67 -18.73 5.64
N SER A 24 0.95 -18.01 4.78
CA SER A 24 0.67 -18.46 3.41
C SER A 24 1.92 -18.58 2.53
N LEU A 25 2.93 -17.73 2.77
CA LEU A 25 4.21 -17.75 2.04
C LEU A 25 5.08 -18.99 2.30
N SER A 26 4.73 -19.85 3.28
CA SER A 26 5.40 -21.14 3.46
C SER A 26 5.09 -22.10 2.30
N ASN A 27 3.88 -22.00 1.73
CA ASN A 27 3.37 -22.96 0.76
C ASN A 27 3.23 -22.36 -0.65
N VAL A 28 3.27 -21.03 -0.76
CA VAL A 28 2.98 -20.30 -2.00
C VAL A 28 4.11 -19.31 -2.31
N SER A 29 4.35 -19.05 -3.60
CA SER A 29 5.32 -18.03 -4.01
C SER A 29 4.80 -16.61 -3.73
N PRO A 30 5.69 -15.64 -3.44
CA PRO A 30 5.31 -14.24 -3.22
C PRO A 30 4.43 -13.66 -4.33
N LEU A 31 4.75 -13.99 -5.59
CA LEU A 31 4.01 -13.50 -6.74
C LEU A 31 2.58 -14.05 -6.79
N ILE A 32 2.38 -15.35 -6.56
CA ILE A 32 1.04 -15.96 -6.58
C ILE A 32 0.19 -15.41 -5.43
N LEU A 33 0.76 -15.25 -4.24
CA LEU A 33 0.05 -14.64 -3.12
C LEU A 33 -0.37 -13.20 -3.43
N ASN A 34 0.51 -12.42 -4.06
CA ASN A 34 0.21 -11.06 -4.46
C ASN A 34 -0.92 -11.01 -5.50
N LEU A 35 -0.87 -11.86 -6.53
CA LEU A 35 -1.93 -11.97 -7.54
C LEU A 35 -3.27 -12.33 -6.90
N PHE A 36 -3.28 -13.29 -5.97
CA PHE A 36 -4.50 -13.69 -5.27
C PHE A 36 -5.06 -12.55 -4.40
N ARG A 37 -4.20 -11.88 -3.63
CA ARG A 37 -4.60 -10.73 -2.81
C ARG A 37 -5.14 -9.57 -3.66
N SER A 38 -4.44 -9.19 -4.73
CA SER A 38 -4.82 -8.05 -5.56
C SER A 38 -6.06 -8.34 -6.40
N SER A 39 -6.22 -9.56 -6.93
CA SER A 39 -7.42 -9.95 -7.68
C SER A 39 -8.67 -10.03 -6.81
N SER A 40 -8.56 -10.59 -5.60
CA SER A 40 -9.68 -10.61 -4.65
C SER A 40 -10.08 -9.21 -4.19
N ALA A 41 -9.11 -8.33 -3.92
CA ALA A 41 -9.38 -6.92 -3.61
C ALA A 41 -10.06 -6.20 -4.78
N ALA A 42 -9.55 -6.36 -6.00
CA ALA A 42 -10.14 -5.76 -7.20
C ALA A 42 -11.59 -6.23 -7.42
N MET A 43 -11.86 -7.53 -7.23
CA MET A 43 -13.20 -8.10 -7.36
C MET A 43 -14.16 -7.54 -6.31
N LEU A 44 -13.73 -7.43 -5.04
CA LEU A 44 -14.54 -6.82 -3.99
C LEU A 44 -14.85 -5.36 -4.27
N ILE A 45 -13.85 -4.57 -4.66
CA ILE A 45 -14.05 -3.15 -5.02
C ILE A 45 -15.01 -3.04 -6.20
N PHE A 46 -14.86 -3.88 -7.23
CA PHE A 46 -15.76 -3.89 -8.38
C PHE A 46 -17.21 -4.20 -7.98
N LEU A 47 -17.42 -5.20 -7.13
CA LEU A 47 -18.75 -5.55 -6.61
C LEU A 47 -19.38 -4.42 -5.78
N LEU A 48 -18.57 -3.69 -5.00
CA LEU A 48 -19.03 -2.53 -4.24
C LEU A 48 -19.38 -1.34 -5.15
N LEU A 49 -18.66 -1.14 -6.25
CA LEU A 49 -18.91 -0.03 -7.18
C LEU A 49 -20.10 -0.27 -8.11
N PHE A 50 -20.47 -1.53 -8.36
CA PHE A 50 -21.59 -1.91 -9.20
C PHE A 50 -22.93 -1.27 -8.78
N PRO A 51 -23.39 -1.37 -7.52
CA PRO A 51 -24.65 -0.74 -7.08
C PRO A 51 -24.58 0.79 -7.03
N LEU A 52 -23.39 1.38 -6.93
CA LEU A 52 -23.21 2.84 -6.85
C LEU A 52 -23.34 3.54 -8.21
N GLN A 53 -23.52 2.81 -9.32
CA GLN A 53 -23.52 3.32 -10.70
C GLN A 53 -22.28 4.17 -11.06
N SER A 54 -21.22 4.09 -10.25
CA SER A 54 -20.00 4.87 -10.41
C SER A 54 -19.13 4.37 -11.57
N LEU A 55 -19.50 3.27 -12.22
CA LEU A 55 -18.83 2.74 -13.41
C LEU A 55 -18.89 3.72 -14.59
N ASN A 56 -19.86 4.64 -14.61
CA ASN A 56 -19.95 5.72 -15.60
C ASN A 56 -18.80 6.75 -15.51
N HIS A 57 -18.03 6.76 -14.41
CA HIS A 57 -16.82 7.58 -14.34
C HIS A 57 -15.64 6.94 -15.05
N ILE A 58 -15.66 5.63 -15.30
CA ILE A 58 -14.59 4.91 -15.99
C ILE A 58 -14.51 5.37 -17.46
N SER A 59 -15.65 5.62 -18.10
CA SER A 59 -15.72 6.11 -19.48
C SER A 59 -15.21 7.56 -19.64
N LYS A 60 -15.01 8.29 -18.54
CA LYS A 60 -14.46 9.66 -18.53
C LYS A 60 -12.95 9.70 -18.36
N LEU A 61 -12.27 8.54 -18.22
CA LEU A 61 -10.82 8.50 -18.07
C LEU A 61 -10.13 8.85 -19.40
N SER A 62 -9.24 9.85 -19.35
CA SER A 62 -8.32 10.12 -20.44
C SER A 62 -7.30 8.98 -20.59
N LEU A 63 -6.93 8.66 -21.83
CA LEU A 63 -5.98 7.59 -22.14
C LEU A 63 -4.60 7.77 -21.46
N SER A 64 -4.14 9.02 -21.34
CA SER A 64 -2.90 9.36 -20.64
C SER A 64 -2.94 9.00 -19.15
N LEU A 65 -4.03 9.36 -18.47
CA LEU A 65 -4.24 9.07 -17.05
C LEU A 65 -4.42 7.57 -16.80
N ALA A 66 -5.10 6.87 -17.70
CA ALA A 66 -5.19 5.41 -17.67
C ALA A 66 -3.80 4.75 -17.79
N GLY A 67 -2.96 5.23 -18.72
CA GLY A 67 -1.57 4.77 -18.86
C GLY A 67 -0.74 4.99 -17.59
N LEU A 68 -0.89 6.14 -16.95
CA LEU A 68 -0.19 6.47 -15.70
C LEU A 68 -0.65 5.61 -14.52
N ILE A 69 -1.97 5.35 -14.40
CA ILE A 69 -2.51 4.43 -13.40
C ILE A 69 -1.97 3.01 -13.62
N CYS A 70 -1.96 2.52 -14.86
CA CYS A 70 -1.40 1.20 -15.17
C CYS A 70 0.09 1.12 -14.79
N PHE A 71 0.88 2.13 -15.16
CA PHE A 71 2.31 2.17 -14.84
C PHE A 71 2.57 2.18 -13.33
N THR A 72 1.90 3.08 -12.61
CA THR A 72 2.05 3.19 -11.15
C THR A 72 1.57 1.93 -10.44
N SER A 73 0.50 1.28 -10.90
CA SER A 73 0.00 0.02 -10.34
C SER A 73 0.98 -1.13 -10.56
N LEU A 74 1.61 -1.22 -11.74
CA LEU A 74 2.64 -2.24 -12.01
C LEU A 74 3.88 -2.05 -11.13
N VAL A 75 4.32 -0.81 -10.93
CA VAL A 75 5.49 -0.53 -10.08
C VAL A 75 5.16 -0.79 -8.60
N THR A 76 4.04 -0.27 -8.10
CA THR A 76 3.69 -0.39 -6.68
C THR A 76 3.19 -1.77 -6.32
N TRP A 77 2.11 -2.24 -6.96
CA TRP A 77 1.50 -3.52 -6.63
C TRP A 77 2.21 -4.68 -7.29
N GLY A 78 2.80 -4.50 -8.47
CA GLY A 78 3.59 -5.56 -9.10
C GLY A 78 4.93 -5.75 -8.41
N LEU A 79 5.82 -4.75 -8.50
CA LEU A 79 7.18 -4.85 -7.96
C LEU A 79 7.22 -4.63 -6.44
N GLY A 80 6.63 -3.53 -5.95
CA GLY A 80 6.68 -3.16 -4.53
C GLY A 80 6.11 -4.24 -3.60
N ASP A 81 4.86 -4.67 -3.83
CA ASP A 81 4.23 -5.68 -2.98
C ASP A 81 4.90 -7.06 -3.10
N THR A 82 5.45 -7.40 -4.27
CA THR A 82 6.21 -8.65 -4.41
C THR A 82 7.50 -8.62 -3.60
N LEU A 83 8.22 -7.49 -3.59
CA LEU A 83 9.39 -7.28 -2.73
C LEU A 83 9.02 -7.32 -1.25
N TYR A 84 7.89 -6.73 -0.87
CA TYR A 84 7.36 -6.80 0.49
C TYR A 84 7.08 -8.24 0.92
N PHE A 85 6.39 -9.03 0.09
CA PHE A 85 6.13 -10.44 0.38
C PHE A 85 7.42 -11.28 0.39
N LEU A 86 8.40 -10.94 -0.44
CA LEU A 86 9.71 -11.55 -0.39
C LEU A 86 10.40 -11.27 0.96
N GLY A 87 10.38 -10.01 1.41
CA GLY A 87 10.86 -9.62 2.74
C GLY A 87 10.17 -10.42 3.85
N LEU A 88 8.83 -10.47 3.82
CA LEU A 88 8.06 -11.27 4.77
C LEU A 88 8.54 -12.72 4.73
N LYS A 89 8.74 -13.32 3.55
CA LYS A 89 9.21 -14.69 3.41
C LYS A 89 10.62 -14.91 3.99
N LEU A 90 11.56 -13.99 3.76
CA LEU A 90 12.96 -14.14 4.14
C LEU A 90 13.25 -13.80 5.61
N ILE A 91 12.81 -12.63 6.07
CA ILE A 91 13.19 -12.08 7.39
C ILE A 91 12.02 -12.03 8.39
N GLY A 92 10.82 -12.41 7.94
CA GLY A 92 9.62 -12.49 8.78
C GLY A 92 8.91 -11.16 8.99
N VAL A 93 7.73 -11.23 9.62
CA VAL A 93 6.85 -10.07 9.86
C VAL A 93 7.53 -9.03 10.77
N GLY A 94 8.13 -9.50 11.87
CA GLY A 94 8.70 -8.62 12.91
C GLY A 94 9.87 -7.74 12.46
N LYS A 95 10.53 -8.07 11.34
CA LYS A 95 11.60 -7.22 10.77
C LYS A 95 11.14 -6.47 9.51
N THR A 96 10.38 -7.15 8.65
CA THR A 96 9.94 -6.56 7.37
C THR A 96 9.01 -5.37 7.60
N VAL A 97 8.02 -5.51 8.48
CA VAL A 97 6.99 -4.48 8.68
C VAL A 97 7.60 -3.20 9.26
N PRO A 98 8.42 -3.22 10.33
CA PRO A 98 9.11 -2.02 10.80
C PRO A 98 10.02 -1.39 9.74
N MET A 99 10.76 -2.20 8.97
CA MET A 99 11.59 -1.69 7.88
C MET A 99 10.76 -0.93 6.84
N THR A 100 9.58 -1.42 6.48
CA THR A 100 8.71 -0.70 5.53
C THR A 100 8.21 0.63 6.08
N TYR A 101 8.04 0.79 7.39
CA TYR A 101 7.64 2.07 7.99
C TYR A 101 8.73 3.15 7.96
N SER A 102 9.95 2.82 7.51
CA SER A 102 10.97 3.83 7.20
C SER A 102 10.73 4.59 5.88
N TYR A 103 9.68 4.24 5.13
CA TYR A 103 9.32 4.91 3.87
C TYR A 103 9.21 6.45 3.96
N PRO A 104 8.78 7.08 5.09
CA PRO A 104 8.70 8.54 5.18
C PRO A 104 10.04 9.24 4.95
N LEU A 105 11.18 8.59 5.26
CA LEU A 105 12.50 9.13 4.96
C LEU A 105 12.74 9.35 3.46
N PHE A 106 12.15 8.50 2.62
CA PHE A 106 12.24 8.60 1.17
C PHE A 106 11.13 9.48 0.60
N VAL A 107 9.91 9.37 1.13
CA VAL A 107 8.76 10.14 0.63
C VAL A 107 8.93 11.63 0.90
N LEU A 108 9.41 12.03 2.08
CA LEU A 108 9.55 13.43 2.45
C LEU A 108 10.37 14.26 1.43
N PRO A 109 11.63 13.90 1.08
CA PRO A 109 12.39 14.66 0.08
C PRO A 109 11.76 14.61 -1.32
N ILE A 110 11.15 13.47 -1.69
CA ILE A 110 10.47 13.32 -2.99
C ILE A 110 9.26 14.26 -3.06
N SER A 111 8.46 14.35 -2.01
CA SER A 111 7.30 15.24 -1.94
C SER A 111 7.70 16.71 -2.04
N ILE A 112 8.80 17.12 -1.38
CA ILE A 112 9.30 18.50 -1.49
C ILE A 112 9.74 18.80 -2.93
N LEU A 113 10.50 17.89 -3.55
CA LEU A 113 11.09 18.11 -4.87
C LEU A 113 10.06 18.03 -6.00
N LEU A 114 9.10 17.10 -5.93
CA LEU A 114 8.13 16.85 -6.99
C LEU A 114 6.80 17.58 -6.79
N LEU A 115 6.30 17.65 -5.54
CA LEU A 115 4.99 18.27 -5.23
C LEU A 115 5.13 19.69 -4.69
N GLY A 116 6.32 20.11 -4.26
CA GLY A 116 6.55 21.46 -3.71
C GLY A 116 5.94 21.65 -2.31
N GLU A 117 5.76 20.57 -1.55
CA GLU A 117 5.12 20.65 -0.22
C GLU A 117 5.98 21.43 0.80
N PRO A 118 5.36 22.29 1.63
CA PRO A 118 6.10 23.07 2.62
C PRO A 118 6.60 22.20 3.77
N LEU A 119 7.91 22.24 4.02
CA LEU A 119 8.54 21.51 5.11
C LEU A 119 8.33 22.24 6.45
N THR A 120 7.48 21.69 7.31
CA THR A 120 7.29 22.21 8.67
C THR A 120 8.11 21.40 9.67
N ILE A 121 8.64 22.05 10.72
CA ILE A 121 9.43 21.39 11.78
C ILE A 121 8.70 20.20 12.40
N GLN A 122 7.36 20.27 12.49
CA GLN A 122 6.48 19.22 13.01
C GLN A 122 6.54 17.95 12.15
N ILE A 123 6.62 18.09 10.83
CA ILE A 123 6.70 16.97 9.89
C ILE A 123 8.05 16.26 10.02
N VAL A 124 9.13 17.05 10.20
CA VAL A 124 10.48 16.51 10.42
C VAL A 124 10.54 15.72 11.73
N ILE A 125 10.04 16.29 12.82
CA ILE A 125 10.01 15.62 14.13
C ILE A 125 9.16 14.34 14.07
N GLY A 126 7.97 14.41 13.47
CA GLY A 126 7.11 13.25 13.29
C GLY A 126 7.77 12.15 12.45
N THR A 127 8.46 12.51 11.37
CA THR A 127 9.19 11.57 10.52
C THR A 127 10.31 10.86 11.29
N ILE A 128 11.07 11.60 12.11
CA ILE A 128 12.13 11.02 12.95
C ILE A 128 11.51 10.06 13.97
N CYS A 129 10.47 10.48 14.69
CA CYS A 129 9.81 9.66 15.71
C CYS A 129 9.18 8.36 15.16
N VAL A 130 8.74 8.33 13.90
CA VAL A 130 8.18 7.11 13.27
C VAL A 130 9.28 6.10 12.95
N VAL A 131 10.49 6.60 12.66
CA VAL A 131 11.63 5.78 12.22
C VAL A 131 12.42 5.20 13.41
N THR A 132 12.48 5.94 14.53
CA THR A 132 13.20 5.55 15.76
C THR A 132 12.37 4.66 16.67
#